data_AF-M2B770-F1
#
_entry.id   AF-M2B770-F1
#
_cell.length_a   1.000
_cell.length_b   1.000
_cell.length_c   1.000
_cell.angle_alpha   90.00
_cell.angle_beta   90.00
_cell.angle_gamma   90.00
#
_symmetry.space_group_name_H-M   'P 1'
#
loop_
_entity.id
_entity.type
_entity.pdbx_description
1 polymer ?
#
loop_
_entity_poly.entity_id
_entity_poly.type
_entity_poly.pdbx_seq_one_letter_code
_entity_poly.pdbx_strand_id
1 'polypeptide(L)'
;MSSRLREFRSHASGWLGCSALDQVRTTFVTLDKCPVHQATPGRRVRACYWKQWRKAKTRLKKLTSLSVSARVARGFALSGKGAWRLSMTSGVQRALSIEYLTAEGLLNLEERWKSFASLRRTA
;
A
#
# COMPACT_ATOMS: atom_id res chain seq x y z
N MET A 1 -10.01 1.85 -8.86
CA MET A 1 -9.01 1.98 -7.78
C MET A 1 -8.29 3.31 -7.86
N SER A 2 -7.88 3.74 -9.06
CA SER A 2 -7.28 5.04 -9.34
C SER A 2 -7.91 6.25 -8.64
N SER A 3 -9.25 6.39 -8.65
CA SER A 3 -9.94 7.51 -7.96
C SER A 3 -9.66 7.55 -6.45
N ARG A 4 -9.75 6.40 -5.77
CA ARG A 4 -9.47 6.28 -4.33
C ARG A 4 -8.01 6.57 -4.00
N LEU A 5 -7.08 6.15 -4.86
CA LEU A 5 -5.66 6.47 -4.69
C LEU A 5 -5.39 7.96 -4.85
N ARG A 6 -6.08 8.63 -5.78
CA ARG A 6 -6.01 10.08 -5.98
C ARG A 6 -6.54 10.85 -4.77
N GLU A 7 -7.70 10.45 -4.24
CA GLU A 7 -8.26 11.02 -3.00
C GLU A 7 -7.31 10.83 -1.82
N PHE A 8 -6.82 9.60 -1.63
CA PHE A 8 -5.81 9.31 -0.60
C PHE A 8 -4.58 10.19 -0.75
N ARG A 9 -4.07 10.37 -1.98
CA ARG A 9 -2.92 11.24 -2.26
C ARG A 9 -3.19 12.69 -1.90
N SER A 10 -4.37 13.22 -2.21
CA SER A 10 -4.77 14.59 -1.87
C SER A 10 -4.78 14.79 -0.35
N HIS A 11 -5.47 13.90 0.37
CA HIS A 11 -5.54 13.93 1.83
C HIS A 11 -4.17 13.76 2.49
N ALA A 12 -3.38 12.77 2.05
CA ALA A 12 -2.05 12.51 2.57
C ALA A 12 -1.10 13.70 2.33
N SER A 13 -1.21 14.37 1.18
CA SER A 13 -0.40 15.56 0.87
C SER A 13 -0.77 16.75 1.73
N GLY A 14 -2.07 17.00 1.95
CA GLY A 14 -2.54 18.07 2.84
C GLY A 14 -2.10 17.82 4.29
N TRP A 15 -2.29 16.59 4.77
CA TRP A 15 -1.84 16.18 6.11
C TRP A 15 -0.32 16.32 6.27
N LEU A 16 0.47 15.86 5.29
CA LEU A 16 1.93 16.03 5.30
C LEU A 16 2.36 17.49 5.30
N GLY A 17 1.61 18.38 4.65
CA GLY A 17 1.87 19.82 4.67
C GLY A 17 1.72 20.41 6.08
N CYS A 18 0.65 20.05 6.80
CA CYS A 18 0.44 20.48 8.18
C CYS A 18 1.44 19.84 9.15
N SER A 19 1.80 18.57 8.93
CA SER A 19 2.75 17.82 9.76
C SER A 19 4.21 18.02 9.37
N ALA A 20 4.52 18.87 8.38
CA ALA A 20 5.89 19.08 7.89
C ALA A 20 6.81 19.70 8.94
N LEU A 21 6.25 20.35 9.96
CA LEU A 21 6.96 20.94 11.11
C LEU A 21 7.33 19.90 12.17
N ASP A 22 6.68 18.73 12.17
CA ASP A 22 6.97 17.66 13.11
C ASP A 22 8.29 16.97 12.69
N GLN A 23 9.37 17.26 13.42
CA GLN A 23 10.75 16.93 13.02
C GLN A 23 11.11 15.44 13.15
N VAL A 24 10.16 14.59 13.53
CA VAL A 24 10.45 13.18 13.81
C VAL A 24 10.41 12.37 12.52
N ARG A 25 11.58 12.21 11.89
CA ARG A 25 11.75 11.35 10.70
C ARG A 25 11.28 9.90 10.93
N THR A 26 11.39 9.41 12.16
CA THR A 26 11.07 8.02 12.50
C THR A 26 9.57 7.72 12.38
N THR A 27 8.66 8.66 12.65
CA THR A 27 7.21 8.43 12.50
C THR A 27 6.85 8.12 11.06
N PHE A 28 7.34 8.90 10.07
CA PHE A 28 7.01 8.68 8.66
C PHE A 28 7.58 7.38 8.08
N VAL A 29 8.81 7.02 8.47
CA VAL A 29 9.42 5.74 8.08
C VAL A 29 8.67 4.56 8.69
N THR A 30 8.24 4.68 9.95
CA THR A 30 7.47 3.63 10.64
C THR A 30 6.11 3.42 9.99
N LEU A 31 5.41 4.51 9.63
CA LEU A 31 4.13 4.46 8.93
C LEU A 31 4.21 3.81 7.54
N ASP A 32 5.30 4.04 6.80
CA ASP A 32 5.43 3.56 5.43
C ASP A 32 6.05 2.15 5.33
N LYS A 33 6.97 1.78 6.24
CA LYS A 33 7.79 0.56 6.10
C LYS A 33 7.42 -0.60 7.01
N CYS A 34 6.72 -0.42 8.13
CA CYS A 34 6.59 -1.51 9.12
C CYS A 34 5.46 -2.51 8.80
N PRO A 35 5.77 -3.81 8.60
CA PRO A 35 4.75 -4.85 8.47
C PRO A 35 4.23 -5.40 9.81
N VAL A 36 4.88 -5.11 10.95
CA VAL A 36 4.58 -5.78 12.23
C VAL A 36 3.76 -4.92 13.20
N HIS A 37 3.95 -3.59 13.22
CA HIS A 37 3.21 -2.67 14.08
C HIS A 37 2.65 -1.50 13.26
N GLN A 38 1.34 -1.57 12.99
CA GLN A 38 0.41 -0.53 12.55
C GLN A 38 0.74 0.36 11.32
N ALA A 39 -0.24 0.37 10.41
CA ALA A 39 -0.57 1.43 9.45
C ALA A 39 0.24 1.61 8.14
N THR A 40 0.66 0.54 7.46
CA THR A 40 1.09 0.67 6.05
C THR A 40 -0.07 1.10 5.13
N PRO A 41 0.03 2.19 4.35
CA PRO A 41 -0.92 2.50 3.28
C PRO A 41 -1.04 1.33 2.30
N GLY A 42 0.08 0.69 1.97
CA GLY A 42 0.12 -0.49 1.09
C GLY A 42 -0.69 -1.67 1.60
N ARG A 43 -0.76 -1.92 2.92
CA ARG A 43 -1.57 -3.02 3.48
C ARG A 43 -3.06 -2.75 3.32
N ARG A 44 -3.49 -1.52 3.60
CA ARG A 44 -4.89 -1.09 3.41
C ARG A 44 -5.28 -1.16 1.94
N VAL A 45 -4.42 -0.66 1.05
CA VAL A 45 -4.65 -0.72 -0.40
C VAL A 45 -4.74 -2.16 -0.90
N ARG A 46 -3.82 -3.05 -0.48
CA ARG A 46 -3.91 -4.50 -0.78
C ARG A 46 -5.21 -5.12 -0.28
N ALA A 47 -5.65 -4.78 0.93
CA ALA A 47 -6.94 -5.25 1.45
C ALA A 47 -8.13 -4.72 0.62
N CYS A 48 -8.07 -3.49 0.11
CA CYS A 48 -9.05 -2.92 -0.80
C CYS A 48 -9.09 -3.66 -2.15
N TYR A 49 -7.94 -3.98 -2.75
CA TYR A 49 -7.88 -4.85 -3.93
C TYR A 49 -8.49 -6.22 -3.64
N TRP A 50 -8.17 -6.81 -2.49
CA TRP A 50 -8.71 -8.11 -2.10
C TRP A 50 -10.23 -8.12 -1.94
N LYS A 51 -10.80 -7.03 -1.38
CA LYS A 51 -12.26 -6.84 -1.32
C LYS A 51 -12.88 -6.64 -2.71
N GLN A 52 -12.19 -5.96 -3.62
CA GLN A 52 -12.65 -5.83 -5.02
C GLN A 52 -12.65 -7.18 -5.74
N TRP A 53 -11.69 -8.06 -5.46
CA TRP A 53 -11.61 -9.40 -6.03
C TRP A 53 -12.52 -10.38 -5.28
N ARG A 54 -13.84 -10.20 -5.41
CA ARG A 54 -14.84 -10.95 -4.63
C ARG A 54 -14.79 -12.47 -4.87
N LYS A 55 -14.64 -12.91 -6.13
CA LYS A 55 -14.69 -14.33 -6.51
C LYS A 55 -13.30 -14.96 -6.48
N ALA A 56 -13.18 -16.20 -5.98
CA ALA A 56 -11.90 -16.94 -5.95
C ALA A 56 -11.28 -17.09 -7.35
N LYS A 57 -12.10 -17.35 -8.38
CA LYS A 57 -11.66 -17.38 -9.79
C LYS A 57 -11.03 -16.05 -10.23
N THR A 58 -11.61 -14.92 -9.82
CA THR A 58 -11.07 -13.58 -10.12
C THR A 58 -9.75 -13.33 -9.39
N ARG A 59 -9.64 -13.71 -8.11
CA ARG A 59 -8.39 -13.61 -7.35
C ARG A 59 -7.29 -14.41 -8.02
N LEU A 60 -7.56 -15.65 -8.40
CA LEU A 60 -6.59 -16.50 -9.09
C LEU A 60 -6.13 -15.87 -10.40
N LYS A 61 -7.07 -15.43 -11.26
CA LYS A 61 -6.74 -14.78 -12.54
C LYS A 61 -5.89 -13.52 -12.35
N LYS A 62 -6.22 -12.68 -11.37
CA LYS A 62 -5.49 -11.43 -11.08
C LYS A 62 -4.10 -11.69 -10.50
N LEU A 63 -3.95 -12.66 -9.60
CA LEU A 63 -2.65 -13.05 -9.07
C LEU A 63 -1.75 -13.62 -10.17
N THR A 64 -2.29 -14.48 -11.04
CA THR A 64 -1.53 -15.04 -12.17
C THR A 64 -1.14 -13.97 -13.19
N SER A 65 -2.00 -12.98 -13.45
CA SER A 65 -1.62 -11.85 -14.33
C SER A 65 -0.54 -10.96 -13.72
N LEU A 66 -0.42 -10.92 -12.39
CA LEU A 66 0.61 -10.20 -11.65
C LEU A 66 1.80 -11.11 -11.32
N SER A 67 2.17 -11.98 -12.27
CA SER A 67 3.35 -12.86 -12.25
C SER A 67 3.49 -13.85 -11.06
N VAL A 68 2.41 -14.11 -10.30
CA VAL A 68 2.41 -15.20 -9.30
C VAL A 68 2.04 -16.52 -9.96
N SER A 69 2.84 -17.56 -9.76
CA SER A 69 2.52 -18.88 -10.31
C SER A 69 1.16 -19.39 -9.83
N ALA A 70 0.39 -20.01 -10.73
CA ALA A 70 -0.96 -20.50 -10.40
C ALA A 70 -0.95 -21.46 -9.21
N ARG A 71 0.12 -22.26 -9.04
CA ARG A 71 0.30 -23.18 -7.92
C ARG A 71 0.30 -22.45 -6.57
N VAL A 72 1.04 -21.34 -6.48
CA VAL A 72 1.14 -20.51 -5.27
C VAL A 72 -0.13 -19.67 -5.10
N ALA A 73 -0.64 -19.09 -6.18
CA ALA A 73 -1.83 -18.24 -6.15
C ALA A 73 -3.09 -18.97 -5.66
N ARG A 74 -3.25 -20.27 -5.96
CA ARG A 74 -4.39 -21.08 -5.50
C ARG A 74 -4.56 -21.06 -3.98
N GLY A 75 -3.47 -21.21 -3.23
CA GLY A 75 -3.52 -21.26 -1.76
C GLY A 75 -4.06 -19.98 -1.13
N PHE A 76 -3.74 -18.82 -1.72
CA PHE A 76 -4.24 -17.53 -1.24
C PHE A 76 -5.62 -17.19 -1.81
N ALA A 77 -5.87 -17.47 -3.09
CA ALA A 77 -7.11 -17.13 -3.78
C ALA A 77 -8.35 -17.85 -3.19
N LEU A 78 -8.19 -19.13 -2.83
CA LEU A 78 -9.24 -19.98 -2.28
C LEU A 78 -9.35 -19.89 -0.75
N SER A 79 -8.44 -19.16 -0.10
CA SER A 79 -8.45 -19.06 1.36
C SER A 79 -9.70 -18.31 1.86
N GLY A 80 -10.37 -18.86 2.88
CA GLY A 80 -11.47 -18.22 3.60
C GLY A 80 -11.02 -17.13 4.59
N LYS A 81 -9.72 -16.86 4.68
CA LYS A 81 -9.17 -15.86 5.60
C LYS A 81 -9.58 -14.44 5.19
N GLY A 82 -9.72 -13.55 6.18
CA GLY A 82 -10.09 -12.16 5.95
C GLY A 82 -9.07 -11.38 5.11
N ALA A 83 -9.54 -10.38 4.37
CA ALA A 83 -8.73 -9.53 3.48
C ALA A 83 -7.51 -8.88 4.18
N TRP A 84 -7.66 -8.52 5.46
CA TRP A 84 -6.58 -7.94 6.26
C TRP A 84 -5.45 -8.93 6.57
N ARG A 85 -5.79 -10.21 6.75
CA ARG A 85 -4.81 -11.28 6.97
C ARG A 85 -4.14 -11.66 5.65
N LEU A 86 -4.91 -11.72 4.56
CA LEU A 86 -4.40 -12.08 3.23
C LEU A 86 -3.57 -10.96 2.59
N SER A 87 -3.78 -9.69 2.94
CA SER A 87 -2.93 -8.60 2.45
C SER A 87 -1.48 -8.68 2.94
N MET A 88 -1.19 -9.52 3.95
CA MET A 88 0.17 -9.77 4.45
C MET A 88 0.79 -11.08 3.99
N THR A 89 0.05 -11.94 3.30
CA THR A 89 0.65 -13.17 2.79
C THR A 89 1.65 -12.87 1.67
N SER A 90 2.76 -13.60 1.67
CA SER A 90 3.88 -13.42 0.73
C SER A 90 3.44 -13.43 -0.74
N GLY A 91 2.49 -14.28 -1.12
CA GLY A 91 1.97 -14.29 -2.49
C GLY A 91 1.23 -13.01 -2.88
N VAL A 92 0.51 -12.38 -1.95
CA VAL A 92 -0.20 -11.12 -2.19
C VAL A 92 0.76 -9.94 -2.17
N GLN A 93 1.76 -9.95 -1.28
CA GLN A 93 2.80 -8.93 -1.25
C GLN A 93 3.67 -8.95 -2.51
N ARG A 94 3.95 -10.15 -3.06
CA ARG A 94 4.65 -10.30 -4.34
C ARG A 94 3.81 -9.82 -5.51
N ALA A 95 2.54 -10.20 -5.58
CA ALA A 95 1.63 -9.75 -6.65
C ALA A 95 1.39 -8.24 -6.62
N LEU A 96 1.14 -7.70 -5.42
CA LEU A 96 0.89 -6.27 -5.17
C LEU A 96 2.10 -5.69 -4.44
N SER A 97 3.26 -5.72 -5.11
CA SER A 97 4.52 -5.17 -4.59
C SER A 97 4.39 -3.66 -4.35
N ILE A 98 5.30 -3.10 -3.56
CA ILE A 98 5.33 -1.63 -3.36
C ILE A 98 5.58 -0.92 -4.70
N GLU A 99 6.44 -1.48 -5.54
CA GLU A 99 6.70 -1.01 -6.91
C GLU A 99 5.43 -0.99 -7.77
N TYR A 100 4.64 -2.06 -7.75
CA TYR A 100 3.37 -2.09 -8.47
C TYR A 100 2.39 -1.03 -7.95
N LEU A 101 2.28 -0.91 -6.62
CA LEU A 101 1.36 0.06 -6.01
C LEU A 101 1.79 1.51 -6.26
N THR A 102 3.09 1.80 -6.24
CA THR A 102 3.64 3.14 -6.54
C THR A 102 3.45 3.48 -8.01
N ALA A 103 3.65 2.53 -8.93
CA ALA A 103 3.32 2.69 -10.36
C ALA A 103 1.84 2.97 -10.61
N GLU A 104 0.93 2.35 -9.84
CA GLU A 104 -0.51 2.65 -9.85
C GLU A 104 -0.87 4.01 -9.22
N GLY A 105 0.10 4.70 -8.60
CA GLY A 105 -0.08 6.04 -8.02
C GLY A 105 -0.24 6.08 -6.50
N LEU A 106 0.13 5.03 -5.77
CA LEU A 106 0.26 5.09 -4.31
C LEU A 106 1.40 6.05 -3.93
N LEU A 107 1.09 7.05 -3.11
CA LEU A 107 2.07 8.02 -2.64
C LEU A 107 3.01 7.38 -1.60
N ASN A 108 4.31 7.43 -1.88
CA ASN A 108 5.36 7.15 -0.91
C ASN A 108 5.46 8.35 0.07
N LEU A 109 5.13 8.09 1.33
CA LEU A 109 5.08 9.14 2.36
C LEU A 109 6.47 9.66 2.69
N GLU A 110 7.50 8.79 2.71
CA GLU A 110 8.88 9.18 3.01
C GLU A 110 9.44 10.11 1.92
N GLU A 111 9.29 9.74 0.66
CA GLU A 111 9.73 10.56 -0.47
C GLU A 111 9.02 11.91 -0.51
N ARG A 112 7.70 11.91 -0.28
CA ARG A 112 6.93 13.14 -0.23
C ARG A 112 7.37 14.03 0.94
N TRP A 113 7.60 13.46 2.11
CA TRP A 113 8.11 14.18 3.28
C TRP A 113 9.51 14.77 3.04
N LYS A 114 10.39 14.05 2.33
CA LYS A 114 11.71 14.56 1.93
C LYS A 114 11.61 15.77 1.00
N SER A 115 10.62 15.81 0.11
CA SER A 115 10.42 16.97 -0.78
C SER A 115 10.06 18.25 -0.01
N PHE A 116 9.46 18.14 1.18
CA PHE A 116 9.19 19.28 2.07
C PHE A 116 10.42 19.75 2.85
N ALA A 117 11.57 19.07 2.75
CA ALA A 117 12.77 19.45 3.50
C ALA A 117 13.32 20.84 3.11
N SER A 118 13.10 21.29 1.87
CA SER A 118 13.47 22.64 1.44
C SER A 118 12.72 23.73 2.20
N LEU A 119 11.44 23.49 2.52
CA LEU A 119 10.57 24.42 3.24
C LEU A 119 10.91 24.54 4.73
N ARG A 120 11.66 23.57 5.28
CA ARG A 120 12.14 23.61 6.67
C ARG A 120 13.39 24.45 6.86
N ARG A 121 14.15 24.74 5.79
CA ARG A 121 15.40 25.52 5.88
C ARG A 121 15.19 27.03 5.99
N THR A 122 14.01 27.50 5.62
CA THR A 122 13.66 28.94 5.58
C THR A 122 12.89 29.40 6.82
N ALA A 123 12.70 28.54 7.81
CA ALA A 123 12.03 28.84 9.07
C ALA A 123 13.04 29.00 10.22
#